data_AF-A0A5N8W393-F1
#
_entry.id   AF-A0A5N8W393-F1
#
_cell.length_a   1.000
_cell.length_b   1.000
_cell.length_c   1.000
_cell.angle_alpha   90.00
_cell.angle_beta   90.00
_cell.angle_gamma   90.00
#
_symmetry.space_group_name_H-M   'P 1'
#
loop_
_entity.id
_entity.type
_entity.pdbx_description
1 polymer ?
#
loop_
_entity_poly.entity_id
_entity_poly.type
_entity_poly.pdbx_seq_one_letter_code
_entity_poly.pdbx_strand_id
1 'polypeptide(L)'
;MGLDLLASSRANFANGRQIYAARQAKELLRDLLHLAVNLTPDRSTVSAARHRFLAHVADHAHLPELVTLAETVEQWWDGIETYLTTGITNATSEGNNRLIKLEARNAFGLRNRENQRLRSRCATTRRSRREAYILRPVFIGWLLRRLPWRRAEGCGVARAAR
;
A
#
# COMPACT_ATOMS: atom_id res chain seq x y z
N MET A 1 26.47 -32.50 -12.41
CA MET A 1 25.35 -32.72 -11.46
C MET A 1 25.58 -32.12 -10.07
N GLY A 2 26.80 -32.12 -9.51
CA GLY A 2 27.06 -31.54 -8.16
C GLY A 2 27.25 -30.02 -8.08
N LEU A 3 27.74 -29.38 -9.15
CA LEU A 3 27.95 -27.92 -9.20
C LEU A 3 26.64 -27.12 -9.27
N ASP A 4 25.63 -27.66 -9.98
CA ASP A 4 24.32 -27.01 -10.14
C ASP A 4 23.52 -26.98 -8.82
N LEU A 5 23.67 -28.02 -7.98
CA LEU A 5 23.07 -28.08 -6.65
C LEU A 5 23.66 -27.05 -5.68
N LEU A 6 24.97 -26.84 -5.71
CA LEU A 6 25.65 -25.85 -4.87
C LEU A 6 25.35 -24.41 -5.32
N ALA A 7 25.27 -24.17 -6.63
CA ALA A 7 24.86 -22.88 -7.19
C ALA A 7 23.39 -22.55 -6.85
N SER A 8 22.50 -23.54 -6.99
CA SER A 8 21.08 -23.40 -6.64
C SER A 8 20.88 -23.18 -5.13
N SER A 9 21.62 -23.90 -4.29
CA SER A 9 21.60 -23.71 -2.84
C SER A 9 22.07 -22.31 -2.44
N ARG A 10 23.20 -21.83 -3.00
CA ARG A 10 23.70 -20.45 -2.79
C ARG A 10 22.70 -19.38 -3.24
N ALA A 11 22.04 -19.59 -4.38
CA ALA A 11 20.99 -18.70 -4.86
C ALA A 11 19.79 -18.67 -3.91
N ASN A 12 19.36 -19.83 -3.38
CA ASN A 12 18.28 -19.90 -2.39
C ASN A 12 18.60 -19.15 -1.09
N PHE A 13 19.83 -19.26 -0.59
CA PHE A 13 20.27 -18.48 0.58
C PHE A 13 20.35 -16.97 0.28
N ALA A 14 20.76 -16.58 -0.93
CA ALA A 14 20.73 -15.18 -1.35
C ALA A 14 19.30 -14.64 -1.39
N ASN A 15 18.36 -15.38 -1.98
CA ASN A 15 16.94 -15.03 -2.03
C ASN A 15 16.33 -14.94 -0.62
N GLY A 16 16.65 -15.88 0.27
CA GLY A 16 16.19 -15.86 1.66
C GLY A 16 16.65 -14.60 2.42
N ARG A 17 17.89 -14.15 2.20
CA ARG A 17 18.42 -12.91 2.79
C ARG A 17 17.70 -11.67 2.26
N GLN A 18 17.41 -11.62 0.96
CA GLN A 18 16.65 -10.51 0.36
C GLN A 18 15.22 -10.44 0.91
N ILE A 19 14.53 -11.58 1.02
CA ILE A 19 13.18 -11.66 1.61
C ILE A 19 13.19 -11.21 3.07
N TYR A 20 14.20 -11.62 3.84
CA TYR A 20 14.34 -11.19 5.22
C TYR A 20 14.56 -9.67 5.32
N ALA A 21 15.47 -9.11 4.52
CA ALA A 21 15.73 -7.67 4.48
C ALA A 21 14.47 -6.87 4.11
N ALA A 22 13.69 -7.35 3.13
CA ALA A 22 12.42 -6.76 2.74
C ALA A 22 11.36 -6.83 3.86
N ARG A 23 11.25 -7.99 4.52
CA ARG A 23 10.35 -8.16 5.67
C ARG A 23 10.73 -7.20 6.79
N GLN A 24 12.02 -7.06 7.10
CA GLN A 24 12.50 -6.19 8.15
C GLN A 24 12.20 -4.72 7.86
N ALA A 25 12.46 -4.25 6.63
CA ALA A 25 12.09 -2.89 6.21
C ALA A 25 10.58 -2.63 6.38
N LYS A 26 9.74 -3.61 6.01
CA LYS A 26 8.28 -3.54 6.20
C LYS A 26 7.87 -3.47 7.67
N GLU A 27 8.54 -4.20 8.57
CA GLU A 27 8.24 -4.10 10.01
C GLU A 27 8.68 -2.75 10.59
N LEU A 28 9.87 -2.24 10.23
CA LEU A 28 10.32 -0.91 10.67
C LEU A 28 9.35 0.20 10.23
N LEU A 29 8.86 0.13 8.99
CA LEU A 29 7.84 1.06 8.50
C LEU A 29 6.51 0.89 9.24
N ARG A 30 6.11 -0.34 9.58
CA ARG A 30 4.91 -0.59 10.38
C ARG A 30 5.04 -0.01 11.79
N ASP A 31 6.20 -0.18 12.43
CA ASP A 31 6.47 0.35 13.77
C ASP A 31 6.41 1.88 13.76
N LEU A 32 6.97 2.53 12.75
CA LEU A 32 6.83 3.97 12.53
C LEU A 32 5.36 4.39 12.42
N LEU A 33 4.58 3.72 11.58
CA LEU A 33 3.16 4.07 11.36
C LEU A 33 2.28 3.80 12.59
N HIS A 34 2.65 2.81 13.41
CA HIS A 34 1.95 2.53 14.67
C HIS A 34 2.16 3.60 15.74
N LEU A 35 3.13 4.51 15.60
CA LEU A 35 3.27 5.65 16.51
C LEU A 35 2.01 6.54 16.55
N ALA A 36 1.22 6.56 15.46
CA ALA A 36 -0.05 7.28 15.40
C ALA A 36 -1.08 6.81 16.44
N VAL A 37 -0.95 5.58 16.98
CA VAL A 37 -1.85 5.07 18.03
C VAL A 37 -1.80 5.93 19.29
N ASN A 38 -0.67 6.59 19.55
CA ASN A 38 -0.47 7.42 20.73
C ASN A 38 -1.07 8.83 20.59
N LEU A 39 -1.78 9.13 19.48
CA LEU A 39 -2.51 10.38 19.15
C LEU A 39 -1.68 11.68 19.12
N THR A 40 -0.49 11.70 19.74
CA THR A 40 0.49 12.81 19.76
C THR A 40 1.91 12.26 19.98
N PRO A 41 2.47 11.45 19.06
CA PRO A 41 3.84 10.97 19.20
C PRO A 41 4.83 12.14 19.20
N ASP A 42 5.84 12.08 20.08
CA ASP A 42 6.88 13.10 20.13
C ASP A 42 7.70 13.12 18.83
N ARG A 43 8.09 14.33 18.40
CA ARG A 43 8.82 14.56 17.13
C ARG A 43 10.13 13.78 17.10
N SER A 44 10.84 13.69 18.23
CA SER A 44 12.11 12.94 18.29
C SER A 44 11.88 11.44 18.10
N THR A 45 10.75 10.92 18.59
CA THR A 45 10.38 9.50 18.44
C THR A 45 10.07 9.18 16.98
N VAL A 46 9.32 10.05 16.31
CA VAL A 46 9.03 9.92 14.86
C VAL A 46 10.32 9.99 14.03
N SER A 47 11.18 10.97 14.32
CA SER A 47 12.46 11.14 13.63
C SER A 47 13.38 9.92 13.83
N ALA A 48 13.46 9.40 15.05
CA ALA A 48 14.26 8.21 15.36
C ALA A 48 13.73 6.97 14.64
N ALA A 49 12.42 6.76 14.62
CA ALA A 49 11.79 5.64 13.91
C ALA A 49 12.04 5.74 12.40
N ARG A 50 11.89 6.93 11.80
CA ARG A 50 12.15 7.16 10.37
C ARG A 50 13.62 6.90 10.05
N HIS A 51 14.52 7.39 10.89
CA HIS A 51 15.95 7.18 10.71
C HIS A 51 16.31 5.69 10.73
N ARG A 52 15.76 4.90 11.67
CA ARG A 52 15.99 3.43 11.71
C ARG A 52 15.54 2.76 10.41
N PHE A 53 14.39 3.15 9.88
CA PHE A 53 13.92 2.63 8.59
C PHE A 53 14.86 3.00 7.43
N LEU A 54 15.24 4.27 7.31
CA LEU A 54 16.12 4.74 6.24
C LEU A 54 17.53 4.15 6.34
N ALA A 55 18.08 4.02 7.55
CA ALA A 55 19.37 3.38 7.80
C ALA A 55 19.36 1.91 7.34
N HIS A 56 18.31 1.15 7.69
CA HIS A 56 18.15 -0.22 7.22
C HIS A 56 18.10 -0.34 5.69
N VAL A 57 17.42 0.61 5.02
CA VAL A 57 17.40 0.66 3.55
C VAL A 57 18.78 1.01 2.99
N ALA A 58 19.52 1.94 3.61
CA ALA A 58 20.87 2.31 3.19
C ALA A 58 21.85 1.11 3.28
N ASP A 59 21.77 0.33 4.36
CA ASP A 59 22.57 -0.91 4.53
C ASP A 59 22.28 -1.95 3.43
N HIS A 60 21.09 -1.88 2.83
CA HIS A 60 20.62 -2.79 1.79
C HIS A 60 20.40 -2.09 0.44
N ALA A 61 21.13 -1.01 0.15
CA ALA A 61 20.96 -0.21 -1.07
C ALA A 61 21.19 -1.00 -2.38
N HIS A 62 21.83 -2.16 -2.31
CA HIS A 62 21.97 -3.10 -3.42
C HIS A 62 20.64 -3.77 -3.84
N LEU A 63 19.56 -3.61 -3.06
CA LEU A 63 18.20 -4.06 -3.38
C LEU A 63 17.38 -2.88 -3.90
N PRO A 64 17.23 -2.71 -5.22
CA PRO A 64 16.55 -1.55 -5.81
C PRO A 64 15.10 -1.40 -5.36
N GLU A 65 14.45 -2.51 -4.97
CA GLU A 65 13.10 -2.54 -4.43
C GLU A 65 12.98 -1.79 -3.11
N LEU A 66 13.99 -1.90 -2.24
CA LEU A 66 14.02 -1.17 -0.96
C LEU A 66 14.30 0.31 -1.15
N VAL A 67 15.16 0.65 -2.10
CA VAL A 67 15.43 2.04 -2.48
C VAL A 67 14.14 2.69 -3.00
N THR A 68 13.44 2.03 -3.93
CA THR A 68 12.16 2.49 -4.46
C THR A 68 11.11 2.67 -3.36
N LEU A 69 11.09 1.76 -2.37
CA LEU A 69 10.21 1.87 -1.21
C LEU A 69 10.54 3.13 -0.39
N ALA A 70 11.82 3.39 -0.10
CA ALA A 70 12.23 4.57 0.64
C ALA A 70 11.88 5.86 -0.12
N GLU A 71 12.16 5.93 -1.42
CA GLU A 71 11.77 7.07 -2.27
C GLU A 71 10.26 7.32 -2.24
N THR A 72 9.47 6.26 -2.26
CA THR A 72 8.01 6.36 -2.14
C THR A 72 7.61 6.90 -0.76
N VAL A 73 8.19 6.39 0.32
CA VAL A 73 7.90 6.87 1.68
C VAL A 73 8.26 8.35 1.81
N GLU A 74 9.42 8.75 1.29
CA GLU A 74 9.89 10.13 1.29
C GLU A 74 8.99 11.06 0.47
N GLN A 75 8.56 10.63 -0.73
CA GLN A 75 7.61 11.37 -1.55
C GLN A 75 6.29 11.66 -0.82
N TRP A 76 5.85 10.73 0.03
CA TRP A 76 4.59 10.84 0.79
C TRP A 76 4.78 11.33 2.23
N TRP A 77 5.99 11.78 2.59
CA TRP A 77 6.34 12.06 3.98
C TRP A 77 5.40 13.06 4.65
N ASP A 78 5.06 14.18 3.99
CA ASP A 78 4.17 15.20 4.55
C ASP A 78 2.81 14.62 4.96
N GLY A 79 2.27 13.71 4.15
CA GLY A 79 1.02 13.01 4.44
C GLY A 79 1.15 12.00 5.58
N ILE A 80 2.29 11.31 5.65
CA ILE A 80 2.61 10.38 6.75
C ILE A 80 2.79 11.15 8.06
N GLU A 81 3.54 12.24 8.07
CA GLU A 81 3.74 13.09 9.24
C GLU A 81 2.43 13.70 9.73
N THR A 82 1.56 14.15 8.81
CA THR A 82 0.21 14.60 9.14
C THR A 82 -0.59 13.47 9.79
N TYR A 83 -0.54 12.25 9.25
CA TYR A 83 -1.21 11.10 9.84
C TYR A 83 -0.69 10.77 11.25
N LEU A 84 0.63 10.79 11.44
CA LEU A 84 1.26 10.50 12.73
C LEU A 84 0.87 11.52 13.80
N THR A 85 0.80 12.80 13.44
CA THR A 85 0.53 13.91 14.38
C THR A 85 -0.96 14.12 14.65
N THR A 86 -1.82 13.88 13.67
CA THR A 86 -3.26 14.17 13.78
C THR A 86 -4.15 12.93 13.90
N GLY A 87 -3.64 11.74 13.57
CA GLY A 87 -4.42 10.52 13.43
C GLY A 87 -5.43 10.52 12.28
N ILE A 88 -5.46 11.58 11.45
CA ILE A 88 -6.40 11.70 10.33
C ILE A 88 -6.01 10.71 9.23
N THR A 89 -6.97 9.88 8.81
CA THR A 89 -6.77 8.89 7.74
C THR A 89 -7.78 9.03 6.62
N ASN A 90 -7.40 8.58 5.42
CA ASN A 90 -8.32 8.45 4.29
C ASN A 90 -9.29 7.25 4.44
N ALA A 91 -9.30 6.55 5.57
CA ALA A 91 -10.05 5.30 5.75
C ALA A 91 -11.55 5.49 5.55
N THR A 92 -12.12 6.59 6.04
CA THR A 92 -13.54 6.91 5.85
C THR A 92 -13.89 7.12 4.38
N SER A 93 -13.06 7.87 3.64
CA SER A 93 -13.27 8.11 2.21
C SER A 93 -13.12 6.84 1.38
N GLU A 94 -12.12 5.98 1.69
CA GLU A 94 -11.96 4.69 1.04
C GLU A 94 -13.11 3.73 1.32
N GLY A 95 -13.63 3.73 2.55
CA GLY A 95 -14.85 3.00 2.91
C GLY A 95 -16.04 3.44 2.05
N ASN A 96 -16.23 4.75 1.90
CA ASN A 96 -17.28 5.30 1.03
C ASN A 96 -17.05 4.91 -0.44
N ASN A 97 -15.82 5.02 -0.95
CA ASN A 97 -15.48 4.64 -2.32
C ASN A 97 -15.79 3.17 -2.59
N ARG A 98 -15.52 2.28 -1.63
CA ARG A 98 -15.84 0.86 -1.74
C ARG A 98 -17.35 0.63 -1.80
N LEU A 99 -18.13 1.28 -0.94
CA LEU A 99 -19.60 1.20 -0.95
C LEU A 99 -20.19 1.72 -2.26
N ILE A 100 -19.72 2.87 -2.75
CA ILE A 100 -20.16 3.44 -4.03
C ILE A 100 -19.86 2.48 -5.18
N LYS A 101 -18.65 1.90 -5.22
CA LYS A 101 -18.28 0.92 -6.25
C LYS A 101 -19.13 -0.35 -6.17
N LEU A 102 -19.52 -0.79 -4.97
CA LEU A 102 -20.43 -1.93 -4.80
C LEU A 102 -21.81 -1.60 -5.36
N GLU A 103 -22.39 -0.46 -4.98
CA GLU A 103 -23.69 -0.04 -5.50
C GLU A 103 -23.67 0.18 -7.02
N ALA A 104 -22.59 0.71 -7.58
CA ALA A 104 -22.44 0.86 -9.02
C ALA A 104 -22.47 -0.49 -9.75
N ARG A 105 -21.89 -1.56 -9.15
CA ARG A 105 -21.98 -2.93 -9.69
C ARG A 105 -23.40 -3.49 -9.58
N ASN A 106 -24.06 -3.27 -8.44
CA ASN A 106 -25.44 -3.70 -8.21
C ASN A 106 -26.46 -2.97 -9.10
N ALA A 107 -26.11 -1.76 -9.57
CA ALA A 107 -26.94 -0.92 -10.43
C ALA A 107 -26.64 -1.09 -11.92
N PHE A 108 -25.76 -2.04 -12.29
CA PHE A 108 -25.44 -2.34 -13.68
C PHE A 108 -26.72 -2.79 -14.43
N GLY A 109 -26.98 -2.20 -15.60
CA GLY A 109 -28.19 -2.46 -16.40
C GLY A 109 -29.33 -1.45 -16.20
N LEU A 110 -29.27 -0.58 -15.19
CA LEU A 110 -30.19 0.55 -15.09
C LEU A 110 -29.92 1.55 -16.23
N ARG A 111 -30.97 1.91 -16.98
CA ARG A 111 -30.87 2.92 -18.06
C ARG A 111 -30.93 4.37 -17.54
N ASN A 112 -31.41 4.57 -16.31
CA ASN A 112 -31.55 5.88 -15.68
C ASN A 112 -30.35 6.23 -14.80
N ARG A 113 -29.56 7.22 -15.22
CA ARG A 113 -28.39 7.75 -14.49
C ARG A 113 -28.76 8.41 -13.16
N GLU A 114 -29.92 9.05 -13.04
CA GLU A 114 -30.36 9.64 -11.77
C GLU A 114 -30.59 8.57 -10.72
N ASN A 115 -31.28 7.49 -11.07
CA ASN A 115 -31.54 6.37 -10.16
C ASN A 115 -30.23 5.67 -9.72
N GLN A 116 -29.23 5.57 -10.61
CA GLN A 116 -27.91 5.07 -10.24
C GLN A 116 -27.22 5.98 -9.20
N ARG A 117 -27.24 7.30 -9.41
CA ARG A 117 -26.65 8.27 -8.48
C ARG A 117 -27.36 8.30 -7.13
N LEU A 118 -28.69 8.20 -7.11
CA LEU A 118 -29.49 8.17 -5.89
C LEU A 118 -29.13 6.97 -5.02
N ARG A 119 -28.93 5.77 -5.59
CA ARG A 119 -28.53 4.58 -4.83
C ARG A 119 -27.18 4.74 -4.15
N SER A 120 -26.18 5.27 -4.85
CA SER A 120 -24.88 5.57 -4.23
C SER A 120 -24.99 6.60 -3.10
N ARG A 121 -25.84 7.62 -3.25
CA ARG A 121 -26.11 8.60 -2.18
C ARG A 121 -26.81 7.97 -0.98
N CYS A 122 -27.82 7.13 -1.19
CA CYS A 122 -28.53 6.43 -0.12
C CYS A 122 -27.59 5.48 0.66
N ALA A 123 -26.77 4.70 -0.04
CA ALA A 123 -25.83 3.76 0.58
C ALA A 123 -24.69 4.43 1.37
N THR A 124 -24.35 5.69 1.04
CA THR A 124 -23.32 6.46 1.74
C THR A 124 -23.86 7.34 2.87
N THR A 125 -25.16 7.28 3.19
CA THR A 125 -25.72 7.97 4.35
C THR A 125 -25.12 7.43 5.66
N ARG A 126 -25.06 8.27 6.71
CA ARG A 126 -24.55 7.86 8.03
C ARG A 126 -25.30 6.64 8.59
N ARG A 127 -26.60 6.53 8.34
CA ARG A 127 -27.45 5.40 8.77
C ARG A 127 -27.06 4.10 8.07
N SER A 128 -27.04 4.10 6.74
CA SER A 128 -26.68 2.91 5.95
C SER A 128 -25.22 2.46 6.15
N ARG A 129 -24.30 3.40 6.46
CA ARG A 129 -22.93 3.04 6.81
C ARG A 129 -22.82 2.26 8.11
N ARG A 130 -23.54 2.67 9.18
CA ARG A 130 -23.50 1.98 10.48
C ARG A 130 -23.94 0.52 10.37
N GLU A 131 -24.90 0.22 9.51
CA GLU A 131 -25.37 -1.14 9.23
C GLU A 131 -24.33 -1.97 8.46
N ALA A 132 -23.47 -1.34 7.66
CA ALA A 132 -22.41 -1.99 6.89
C ALA A 132 -21.08 -2.21 7.65
N TYR A 133 -20.92 -1.66 8.87
CA TYR A 133 -19.64 -1.58 9.61
C TYR A 133 -19.22 -2.87 10.35
N ILE A 134 -19.89 -4.01 10.16
CA ILE A 134 -19.54 -5.29 10.83
C ILE A 134 -18.22 -5.91 10.32
N LEU A 135 -17.55 -5.34 9.29
CA LEU A 135 -16.30 -5.90 8.74
C LEU A 135 -15.13 -4.89 8.74
N ARG A 136 -14.16 -5.22 9.61
CA ARG A 136 -12.78 -4.73 9.91
C ARG A 136 -12.08 -3.73 8.95
N PRO A 137 -11.16 -2.88 9.48
CA PRO A 137 -10.47 -1.83 8.72
C PRO A 137 -9.25 -2.35 7.96
N VAL A 138 -8.91 -1.74 6.82
CA VAL A 138 -7.55 -1.86 6.23
C VAL A 138 -7.09 -0.55 5.57
N PHE A 139 -5.93 -0.10 6.03
CA PHE A 139 -5.19 1.13 5.68
C PHE A 139 -4.23 0.95 4.48
N ILE A 140 -4.14 -0.24 3.86
CA ILE A 140 -3.03 -0.61 2.94
C ILE A 140 -3.49 -0.76 1.46
N GLY A 141 -4.70 -0.32 1.10
CA GLY A 141 -5.23 -0.52 -0.26
C GLY A 141 -4.69 0.45 -1.32
N TRP A 142 -4.38 1.69 -0.91
CA TRP A 142 -4.00 2.76 -1.84
C TRP A 142 -2.48 2.84 -2.07
N LEU A 143 -1.67 2.61 -1.03
CA LEU A 143 -0.20 2.57 -1.09
C LEU A 143 0.32 1.49 -2.07
N LEU A 144 -0.37 0.36 -2.20
CA LEU A 144 0.04 -0.75 -3.07
C LEU A 144 -0.38 -0.58 -4.55
N ARG A 145 -1.27 0.37 -4.89
CA ARG A 145 -1.78 0.55 -6.26
C ARG A 145 -0.88 1.38 -7.17
N ARG A 146 0.17 2.02 -6.63
CA ARG A 146 1.08 2.90 -7.37
C ARG A 146 2.53 2.40 -7.44
N LEU A 147 2.80 1.18 -6.94
CA LEU A 147 4.10 0.54 -7.07
C LEU A 147 4.34 0.13 -8.55
N PRO A 148 5.52 0.42 -9.13
CA PRO A 148 5.81 0.21 -10.56
C PRO A 148 6.09 -1.26 -10.96
N TRP A 149 5.45 -2.25 -10.34
CA TRP A 149 5.63 -3.68 -10.66
C TRP A 149 4.85 -4.16 -11.91
N ARG A 150 4.86 -3.37 -12.98
CA ARG A 150 4.46 -3.83 -14.33
C ARG A 150 5.39 -3.27 -15.39
N ARG A 151 6.63 -3.73 -15.40
CA ARG A 151 7.45 -3.70 -16.62
C ARG A 151 8.53 -4.78 -16.59
N ALA A 152 8.10 -6.04 -16.67
CA ALA A 152 9.00 -7.14 -17.01
C ALA A 152 8.23 -8.27 -17.71
N GLU A 153 7.44 -7.94 -18.74
CA GLU A 153 7.08 -8.92 -19.78
C GLU A 153 7.11 -8.19 -21.13
N GLY A 154 8.33 -8.09 -21.68
CA GLY A 154 8.52 -7.90 -23.10
C GLY A 154 8.60 -9.29 -23.74
N CYS A 155 7.60 -9.66 -24.53
CA CYS A 155 7.82 -10.55 -25.67
C CYS A 155 6.92 -10.07 -26.81
N GLY A 156 7.56 -9.51 -27.82
CA GLY A 156 6.89 -8.84 -28.93
C GLY A 156 6.17 -9.79 -29.88
N VAL A 157 5.12 -9.28 -30.51
CA VAL A 157 4.79 -9.66 -31.88
C VAL A 157 4.39 -8.40 -32.64
N ALA A 158 4.87 -8.33 -33.87
CA ALA A 158 4.93 -7.22 -34.78
C ALA A 158 3.58 -6.58 -35.20
N ARG A 159 3.67 -5.27 -35.48
CA ARG A 159 3.04 -4.51 -36.57
C ARG A 159 2.23 -5.33 -37.59
N ALA A 160 1.00 -4.88 -37.87
CA ALA A 160 0.61 -4.40 -39.20
C ALA A 160 -0.72 -3.63 -39.12
N ALA A 161 -0.66 -2.33 -39.36
CA ALA A 161 -1.80 -1.55 -39.83
C ALA A 161 -1.81 -1.61 -41.35
N ARG A 162 -2.91 -2.06 -41.93
CA ARG A 162 -3.52 -1.58 -43.18
C ARG A 162 -5.02 -1.71 -43.05
#